data_AF-A0A410RGZ7-F1
#
_entry.id   AF-A0A410RGZ7-F1
#
_cell.length_a   1.000
_cell.length_b   1.000
_cell.length_c   1.000
_cell.angle_alpha   90.00
_cell.angle_beta   90.00
_cell.angle_gamma   90.00
#
_symmetry.space_group_name_H-M   'P 1'
#
loop_
_entity.id
_entity.type
_entity.pdbx_description
1 polymer ?
#
loop_
_entity_poly.entity_id
_entity_poly.type
_entity_poly.pdbx_seq_one_letter_code
_entity_poly.pdbx_strand_id
1 'polypeptide(L)'
;MKTVFLLVALSCVTSSLATTCTHEDAAEVTLMWESVWSAENSEQVRIELGEEVFEYIFNRDPGAMQMFSRVNVADLHSPEFEAHVVRVVNGLDILINFLDDRPSLEAAAKHLGDQHAARPGVTAGYFQVMDDALVNMLPQVVDHFDPDTWERCWHSAVDIITAALP
;
A
#
# COMPACT_ATOMS: atom_id res chain seq x y z
N MET A 1 -62.34 17.49 7.68
CA MET A 1 -61.81 16.40 6.81
C MET A 1 -60.31 16.61 6.70
N LYS A 2 -59.53 15.55 6.94
CA LYS A 2 -58.06 15.53 6.99
C LYS A 2 -57.47 15.72 5.59
N THR A 3 -56.43 16.54 5.47
CA THR A 3 -55.51 16.58 4.31
C THR A 3 -54.18 17.11 4.85
N VAL A 4 -53.40 16.26 5.51
CA VAL A 4 -52.27 15.49 4.96
C VAL A 4 -51.16 16.42 4.46
N PHE A 5 -50.16 16.57 5.34
CA PHE A 5 -48.81 17.07 5.10
C PHE A 5 -48.16 16.32 3.93
N LEU A 6 -47.50 17.04 3.02
CA LEU A 6 -46.44 16.45 2.20
C LEU A 6 -45.31 17.48 2.02
N LEU A 7 -44.45 17.56 3.03
CA LEU A 7 -43.12 18.14 2.94
C LEU A 7 -42.25 17.16 2.14
N VAL A 8 -42.06 17.42 0.86
CA VAL A 8 -40.99 16.77 0.08
C VAL A 8 -39.71 17.54 0.37
N ALA A 9 -39.08 17.23 1.50
CA ALA A 9 -37.69 17.56 1.73
C ALA A 9 -36.87 16.62 0.84
N LEU A 10 -36.41 17.14 -0.30
CA LEU A 10 -35.40 16.50 -1.12
C LEU A 10 -34.08 16.60 -0.34
N SER A 11 -33.90 15.73 0.64
CA SER A 11 -32.61 15.54 1.30
C SER A 11 -31.67 14.98 0.23
N CYS A 12 -30.83 15.87 -0.29
CA CYS A 12 -29.57 15.49 -0.89
C CYS A 12 -28.78 14.77 0.20
N VAL A 13 -28.96 13.45 0.30
CA VAL A 13 -27.97 12.61 0.94
C VAL A 13 -26.80 12.69 -0.01
N THR A 14 -25.85 13.57 0.31
CA THR A 14 -24.49 13.40 -0.19
C THR A 14 -24.04 12.06 0.38
N SER A 15 -24.31 10.98 -0.35
CA SER A 15 -23.58 9.73 -0.18
C SER A 15 -22.12 10.14 -0.25
N SER A 16 -21.39 9.99 0.86
CA SER A 16 -19.94 9.87 0.80
C SER A 16 -19.64 8.93 -0.35
N LEU A 17 -19.03 9.44 -1.42
CA LEU A 17 -18.55 8.63 -2.53
C LEU A 17 -17.80 7.46 -1.88
N ALA A 18 -18.19 6.25 -2.22
CA ALA A 18 -17.71 5.06 -1.53
C ALA A 18 -16.18 5.07 -1.46
N THR A 19 -15.63 5.20 -0.25
CA THR A 19 -14.19 5.13 0.06
C THR A 19 -13.70 3.68 0.09
N THR A 20 -14.33 2.81 -0.70
CA THR A 20 -14.15 1.36 -0.62
C THR A 20 -13.71 0.87 -1.99
N CYS A 21 -12.57 0.19 -2.03
CA CYS A 21 -12.10 -0.55 -3.21
C CYS A 21 -13.22 -1.45 -3.76
N THR A 22 -13.64 -1.18 -5.00
CA THR A 22 -14.58 -2.03 -5.74
C THR A 22 -13.86 -3.17 -6.45
N HIS A 23 -14.61 -4.14 -6.99
CA HIS A 23 -14.05 -5.21 -7.83
C HIS A 23 -13.32 -4.63 -9.05
N GLU A 24 -13.90 -3.60 -9.66
CA GLU A 24 -13.33 -2.89 -10.80
C GLU A 24 -12.05 -2.13 -10.42
N ASP A 25 -12.06 -1.41 -9.29
CA ASP A 25 -10.86 -0.72 -8.78
C ASP A 25 -9.73 -1.72 -8.49
N ALA A 26 -10.04 -2.87 -7.87
CA ALA A 26 -9.07 -3.91 -7.55
C ALA A 26 -8.43 -4.50 -8.82
N ALA A 27 -9.24 -4.73 -9.87
CA ALA A 27 -8.75 -5.18 -11.16
C ALA A 27 -7.84 -4.14 -11.83
N GLU A 28 -8.20 -2.85 -11.74
CA GLU A 28 -7.37 -1.77 -12.27
C GLU A 28 -6.02 -1.65 -11.53
N VAL A 29 -6.02 -1.71 -10.21
CA VAL A 29 -4.77 -1.71 -9.41
C VAL A 29 -3.90 -2.92 -9.72
N THR A 30 -4.50 -4.09 -9.88
CA THR A 30 -3.77 -5.30 -10.26
C THR A 30 -3.11 -5.13 -11.63
N LEU A 31 -3.83 -4.58 -12.62
CA LEU A 31 -3.27 -4.30 -13.96
C LEU A 31 -2.14 -3.26 -13.93
N MET A 32 -2.31 -2.17 -13.17
CA MET A 32 -1.26 -1.17 -12.96
C MET A 32 -0.02 -1.83 -12.34
N TRP A 33 -0.21 -2.65 -11.31
CA TRP A 33 0.87 -3.34 -10.62
C TRP A 33 1.58 -4.36 -11.51
N GLU A 34 0.83 -5.14 -12.30
CA GLU A 34 1.40 -6.09 -13.27
C GLU A 34 2.32 -5.41 -14.29
N SER A 35 2.03 -4.16 -14.70
CA SER A 35 2.90 -3.42 -15.62
C SER A 35 4.29 -3.13 -15.01
N VAL A 36 4.37 -2.96 -13.69
CA VAL A 36 5.61 -2.75 -12.93
C VAL A 36 6.24 -4.06 -12.51
N TRP A 37 5.42 -5.08 -12.22
CA TRP A 37 5.82 -6.30 -11.52
C TRP A 37 5.55 -7.58 -12.33
N SER A 38 5.58 -7.49 -13.66
CA SER A 38 5.40 -8.66 -14.53
C SER A 38 6.60 -9.60 -14.52
N ALA A 39 6.38 -10.87 -14.88
CA ALA A 39 7.45 -11.85 -15.11
C ALA A 39 8.45 -11.42 -16.23
N GLU A 40 8.12 -10.39 -17.00
CA GLU A 40 8.97 -9.85 -18.06
C GLU A 40 9.98 -8.82 -17.52
N ASN A 41 9.70 -8.21 -16.35
CA ASN A 41 10.63 -7.30 -15.69
C ASN A 41 11.71 -8.10 -14.95
N SER A 42 12.97 -7.71 -15.13
CA SER A 42 14.09 -8.37 -14.45
C SER A 42 14.03 -8.17 -12.94
N GLU A 43 14.57 -9.12 -12.19
CA GLU A 43 14.76 -8.99 -10.73
C GLU A 43 15.53 -7.71 -10.36
N GLN A 44 16.39 -7.22 -11.24
CA GLN A 44 17.14 -5.98 -11.02
C GLN A 44 16.23 -4.74 -10.98
N VAL A 45 15.32 -4.59 -11.96
CA VAL A 45 14.39 -3.44 -11.99
C VAL A 45 13.52 -3.40 -10.73
N ARG A 46 13.13 -4.59 -10.29
CA ARG A 46 12.33 -4.82 -9.09
C ARG A 46 13.06 -4.39 -7.81
N ILE A 47 14.35 -4.68 -7.73
CA ILE A 47 15.22 -4.26 -6.64
C ILE A 47 15.40 -2.74 -6.67
N GLU A 48 15.72 -2.15 -7.82
CA GLU A 48 15.95 -0.71 -7.97
C GLU A 48 14.73 0.12 -7.52
N LEU A 49 13.52 -0.26 -7.96
CA LEU A 49 12.30 0.40 -7.51
C LEU A 49 12.06 0.25 -6.00
N GLY A 50 12.34 -0.92 -5.46
CA GLY A 50 12.18 -1.12 -4.02
C GLY A 50 13.23 -0.35 -3.20
N GLU A 51 14.47 -0.26 -3.68
CA GLU A 51 15.52 0.56 -3.08
C GLU A 51 15.13 2.04 -3.06
N GLU A 52 14.60 2.57 -4.16
CA GLU A 52 14.12 3.96 -4.26
C GLU A 52 13.01 4.27 -3.23
N VAL A 53 12.10 3.33 -2.97
CA VAL A 53 11.10 3.46 -1.90
C VAL A 53 11.76 3.58 -0.52
N PHE A 54 12.76 2.74 -0.23
CA PHE A 54 13.47 2.79 1.04
C PHE A 54 14.34 4.05 1.17
N GLU A 55 14.99 4.49 0.09
CA GLU A 55 15.70 5.76 0.06
C GLU A 55 14.78 6.93 0.38
N TYR A 56 13.56 6.95 -0.18
CA TYR A 56 12.56 7.96 0.15
C TYR A 56 12.24 7.96 1.65
N ILE A 57 12.00 6.77 2.24
CA ILE A 57 11.72 6.62 3.68
C ILE A 57 12.90 7.14 4.52
N PHE A 58 14.14 6.76 4.20
CA PHE A 58 15.32 7.15 4.97
C PHE A 58 15.68 8.63 4.81
N ASN A 59 15.40 9.22 3.65
CA ASN A 59 15.54 10.67 3.45
C ASN A 59 14.50 11.44 4.27
N ARG A 60 13.29 10.89 4.42
CA ARG A 60 12.20 11.50 5.18
C ARG A 60 12.40 11.38 6.69
N ASP A 61 12.93 10.25 7.16
CA ASP A 61 13.35 10.00 8.53
C ASP A 61 14.61 9.13 8.57
N PRO A 62 15.80 9.74 8.71
CA PRO A 62 17.07 9.00 8.81
C PRO A 62 17.13 8.05 10.01
N GLY A 63 16.32 8.28 11.05
CA GLY A 63 16.23 7.40 12.22
C GLY A 63 15.67 6.02 11.88
N ALA A 64 14.87 5.92 10.80
CA ALA A 64 14.27 4.66 10.37
C ALA A 64 15.31 3.60 9.98
N MET A 65 16.50 4.01 9.51
CA MET A 65 17.60 3.10 9.17
C MET A 65 17.95 2.16 10.34
N GLN A 66 17.81 2.59 11.59
CA GLN A 66 18.17 1.74 12.74
C GLN A 66 17.32 0.46 12.80
N MET A 67 16.08 0.49 12.32
CA MET A 67 15.17 -0.66 12.26
C MET A 67 15.64 -1.73 11.27
N PHE A 68 16.48 -1.37 10.30
CA PHE A 68 16.97 -2.24 9.22
C PHE A 68 18.43 -2.67 9.40
N SER A 69 19.01 -2.46 10.59
CA SER A 69 20.41 -2.86 10.89
C SER A 69 20.71 -4.35 10.67
N ARG A 70 19.70 -5.23 10.76
CA ARG A 70 19.84 -6.69 10.54
C ARG A 70 19.97 -7.10 9.07
N VAL A 71 19.71 -6.19 8.14
CA VAL A 71 19.74 -6.42 6.69
C VAL A 71 20.80 -5.56 6.01
N ASN A 72 21.81 -5.11 6.76
CA ASN A 72 22.94 -4.32 6.25
C ASN A 72 22.56 -2.99 5.54
N VAL A 73 21.55 -2.29 6.04
CA VAL A 73 21.09 -0.97 5.51
C VAL A 73 22.17 0.13 5.42
N ALA A 74 23.38 -0.09 5.95
CA ALA A 74 24.50 0.81 5.75
C ALA A 74 24.99 0.83 4.29
N ASP A 75 24.67 -0.23 3.53
CA ASP A 75 24.89 -0.35 2.10
C ASP A 75 23.58 -0.83 1.46
N LEU A 76 22.88 0.09 0.79
CA LEU A 76 21.56 -0.22 0.21
C LEU A 76 21.67 -1.21 -0.96
N HIS A 77 22.84 -1.31 -1.59
CA HIS A 77 23.10 -2.25 -2.69
C HIS A 77 23.77 -3.54 -2.21
N SER A 78 23.71 -3.83 -0.91
CA SER A 78 24.25 -5.08 -0.39
C SER A 78 23.27 -6.23 -0.66
N PRO A 79 23.77 -7.46 -0.93
CA PRO A 79 22.90 -8.61 -1.16
C PRO A 79 21.89 -8.88 -0.04
N GLU A 80 22.24 -8.56 1.21
CA GLU A 80 21.34 -8.69 2.36
C GLU A 80 20.17 -7.70 2.33
N PHE A 81 20.44 -6.45 1.91
CA PHE A 81 19.41 -5.42 1.79
C PHE A 81 18.55 -5.65 0.56
N GLU A 82 19.14 -5.95 -0.60
CA GLU A 82 18.40 -6.30 -1.82
C GLU A 82 17.47 -7.50 -1.57
N ALA A 83 17.96 -8.55 -0.90
CA ALA A 83 17.12 -9.68 -0.51
C ALA A 83 15.99 -9.27 0.43
N HIS A 84 16.18 -8.25 1.27
CA HIS A 84 15.10 -7.69 2.09
C HIS A 84 14.07 -6.94 1.24
N VAL A 85 14.53 -6.09 0.33
CA VAL A 85 13.70 -5.36 -0.63
C VAL A 85 12.79 -6.33 -1.38
N VAL A 86 13.36 -7.39 -1.97
CA VAL A 86 12.59 -8.43 -2.67
C VAL A 86 11.51 -9.05 -1.77
N ARG A 87 11.80 -9.34 -0.49
CA ARG A 87 10.79 -9.87 0.44
C ARG A 87 9.66 -8.88 0.72
N VAL A 88 9.96 -7.58 0.82
CA VAL A 88 8.95 -6.54 1.04
C VAL A 88 8.07 -6.40 -0.18
N VAL A 89 8.66 -6.31 -1.37
CA VAL A 89 7.87 -6.14 -2.59
C VAL A 89 7.05 -7.39 -2.92
N ASN A 90 7.55 -8.60 -2.63
CA ASN A 90 6.73 -9.81 -2.72
C ASN A 90 5.56 -9.79 -1.71
N GLY A 91 5.74 -9.18 -0.54
CA GLY A 91 4.64 -8.98 0.42
C GLY A 91 3.58 -8.03 -0.12
N LEU A 92 4.01 -6.92 -0.74
CA LEU A 92 3.13 -5.97 -1.44
C LEU A 92 2.36 -6.65 -2.59
N ASP A 93 3.06 -7.42 -3.42
CA ASP A 93 2.48 -8.19 -4.53
C ASP A 93 1.38 -9.14 -4.06
N ILE A 94 1.60 -9.88 -2.97
CA ILE A 94 0.59 -10.75 -2.38
C ILE A 94 -0.66 -9.97 -1.95
N LEU A 95 -0.50 -8.81 -1.31
CA LEU A 95 -1.63 -8.00 -0.87
C LEU A 95 -2.42 -7.44 -2.04
N ILE A 96 -1.74 -6.96 -3.09
CA ILE A 96 -2.37 -6.43 -4.31
C ILE A 96 -3.20 -7.53 -4.99
N ASN A 97 -2.63 -8.73 -5.12
CA ASN A 97 -3.33 -9.88 -5.71
C ASN A 97 -4.52 -10.38 -4.88
N PHE A 98 -4.66 -9.94 -3.62
CA PHE A 98 -5.82 -10.25 -2.77
C PHE A 98 -6.84 -9.11 -2.67
N LEU A 99 -6.67 -7.99 -3.38
CA LEU A 99 -7.60 -6.85 -3.28
C LEU A 99 -9.06 -7.21 -3.58
N ASP A 100 -9.30 -8.18 -4.46
CA ASP A 100 -10.63 -8.69 -4.80
C ASP A 100 -11.09 -9.89 -3.94
N ASP A 101 -10.22 -10.44 -3.08
CA ASP A 101 -10.54 -11.51 -2.13
C ASP A 101 -10.41 -11.01 -0.69
N ARG A 102 -11.46 -10.35 -0.20
CA ARG A 102 -11.47 -9.72 1.14
C ARG A 102 -11.02 -10.67 2.27
N PRO A 103 -11.54 -11.90 2.41
CA PRO A 103 -11.07 -12.84 3.44
C PRO A 103 -9.56 -13.11 3.38
N SER A 104 -8.99 -13.30 2.19
CA SER A 104 -7.55 -13.54 2.03
C SER A 104 -6.73 -12.29 2.31
N LEU A 105 -7.19 -11.12 1.87
CA LEU A 105 -6.56 -9.84 2.17
C LEU A 105 -6.51 -9.57 3.67
N GLU A 106 -7.63 -9.74 4.37
CA GLU A 106 -7.71 -9.54 5.83
C GLU A 106 -6.75 -10.47 6.57
N ALA A 107 -6.72 -11.76 6.19
CA ALA A 107 -5.82 -12.73 6.81
C ALA A 107 -4.34 -12.37 6.58
N ALA A 108 -3.97 -12.05 5.33
CA ALA A 108 -2.60 -11.70 4.97
C ALA A 108 -2.14 -10.38 5.61
N ALA A 109 -2.95 -9.32 5.49
CA ALA A 109 -2.67 -7.99 6.04
C ALA A 109 -2.59 -8.03 7.57
N LYS A 110 -3.50 -8.75 8.25
CA LYS A 110 -3.42 -8.91 9.71
C LYS A 110 -2.16 -9.66 10.12
N HIS A 111 -1.81 -10.74 9.42
CA HIS A 111 -0.58 -11.47 9.70
C HIS A 111 0.64 -10.57 9.54
N LEU A 112 0.67 -9.74 8.50
CA LEU A 112 1.74 -8.77 8.26
C LEU A 112 1.78 -7.68 9.34
N GLY A 113 0.63 -7.18 9.80
CA GLY A 113 0.52 -6.27 10.94
C GLY A 113 1.10 -6.87 12.22
N ASP A 114 0.78 -8.13 12.54
CA ASP A 114 1.33 -8.84 13.69
C ASP A 114 2.88 -8.96 13.59
N GLN A 115 3.42 -9.18 12.39
CA GLN A 115 4.87 -9.23 12.16
C GLN A 115 5.55 -7.87 12.38
N HIS A 116 4.93 -6.78 11.94
CA HIS A 116 5.47 -5.42 12.08
C HIS A 116 5.30 -4.87 13.50
N ALA A 117 4.21 -5.20 14.20
CA ALA A 117 4.00 -4.85 15.61
C ALA A 117 5.08 -5.45 16.52
N ALA A 118 5.64 -6.60 16.12
CA ALA A 118 6.77 -7.24 16.81
C ALA A 118 8.13 -6.59 16.51
N ARG A 119 8.19 -5.46 15.78
CA ARG A 119 9.42 -4.71 15.47
C ARG A 119 9.41 -3.38 16.22
N PRO A 120 10.30 -3.20 17.22
CA PRO A 120 10.41 -1.93 17.94
C PRO A 120 10.70 -0.76 16.99
N GLY A 121 9.96 0.33 17.14
CA GLY A 121 10.11 1.54 16.35
C GLY A 121 9.22 1.61 15.10
N VAL A 122 8.60 0.51 14.67
CA VAL A 122 7.65 0.54 13.55
C VAL A 122 6.32 1.13 14.04
N THR A 123 5.85 2.17 13.35
CA THR A 123 4.63 2.92 13.67
C THR A 123 3.72 2.96 12.45
N ALA A 124 2.43 3.26 12.64
CA ALA A 124 1.51 3.50 11.53
C ALA A 124 2.01 4.62 10.59
N GLY A 125 2.69 5.64 11.14
CA GLY A 125 3.22 6.75 10.35
C GLY A 125 4.24 6.34 9.29
N TYR A 126 5.02 5.28 9.51
CA TYR A 126 5.98 4.81 8.48
C TYR A 126 5.29 4.17 7.28
N PHE A 127 4.10 3.57 7.45
CA PHE A 127 3.31 3.06 6.34
C PHE A 127 2.74 4.20 5.48
N GLN A 128 2.38 5.33 6.10
CA GLN A 128 2.02 6.53 5.33
C GLN A 128 3.20 7.07 4.52
N VAL A 129 4.42 7.08 5.09
CA VAL A 129 5.62 7.52 4.34
C VAL A 129 5.92 6.57 3.17
N MET A 130 5.70 5.27 3.34
CA MET A 130 5.81 4.29 2.25
C MET A 130 4.75 4.52 1.17
N ASP A 131 3.50 4.81 1.57
CA ASP A 131 2.43 5.15 0.64
C ASP A 131 2.76 6.41 -0.18
N ASP A 132 3.23 7.47 0.48
CA ASP A 132 3.71 8.68 -0.19
C ASP A 132 4.83 8.36 -1.21
N ALA A 133 5.75 7.45 -0.88
CA ALA A 133 6.81 7.03 -1.79
C ALA A 133 6.22 6.35 -3.04
N LEU A 134 5.30 5.40 -2.85
CA LEU A 134 4.66 4.65 -3.93
C LEU A 134 3.86 5.58 -4.85
N VAL A 135 3.04 6.48 -4.30
CA VAL A 135 2.25 7.44 -5.08
C VAL A 135 3.14 8.41 -5.87
N ASN A 136 4.33 8.76 -5.37
CA ASN A 136 5.29 9.58 -6.11
C ASN A 136 6.05 8.82 -7.21
N MET A 137 6.28 7.52 -7.01
CA MET A 137 7.13 6.71 -7.90
C MET A 137 6.35 5.98 -8.99
N LEU A 138 5.20 5.37 -8.65
CA LEU A 138 4.39 4.59 -9.59
C LEU A 138 4.02 5.36 -10.87
N PRO A 139 3.66 6.66 -10.85
CA PRO A 139 3.39 7.42 -12.08
C PRO A 139 4.57 7.50 -13.07
N GLN A 140 5.80 7.20 -12.63
CA GLN A 140 7.00 7.24 -13.47
C GLN A 140 7.21 5.93 -14.24
N VAL A 141 6.57 4.84 -13.79
CA VAL A 141 6.76 3.48 -14.33
C VAL A 141 5.46 2.78 -14.73
N VAL A 142 4.31 3.33 -14.34
CA VAL A 142 2.97 2.87 -14.72
C VAL A 142 2.37 3.87 -15.70
N ASP A 143 2.08 3.39 -16.91
CA ASP A 143 1.27 4.16 -17.85
C ASP A 143 -0.15 4.35 -17.31
N HIS A 144 -0.67 5.57 -17.37
CA HIS A 144 -2.03 5.91 -16.92
C HIS A 144 -2.32 5.60 -15.44
N PHE A 145 -1.33 5.78 -14.55
CA PHE A 145 -1.54 5.63 -13.12
C PHE A 145 -2.72 6.49 -12.60
N ASP A 146 -3.68 5.84 -11.94
CA ASP A 146 -4.78 6.49 -11.23
C ASP A 146 -4.50 6.49 -9.71
N PRO A 147 -4.07 7.65 -9.14
CA PRO A 147 -3.76 7.75 -7.72
C PRO A 147 -4.99 7.55 -6.84
N ASP A 148 -6.17 8.00 -7.26
CA ASP A 148 -7.39 7.89 -6.44
C ASP A 148 -7.80 6.42 -6.33
N THR A 149 -7.70 5.67 -7.43
CA THR A 149 -8.01 4.23 -7.47
C THR A 149 -6.97 3.42 -6.70
N TRP A 150 -5.69 3.75 -6.84
CA TRP A 150 -4.61 3.19 -6.03
C TRP A 150 -4.88 3.38 -4.53
N GLU A 151 -5.09 4.62 -4.08
CA GLU A 151 -5.29 4.94 -2.66
C GLU A 151 -6.50 4.20 -2.08
N ARG A 152 -7.66 4.21 -2.77
CA ARG A 152 -8.88 3.50 -2.32
C ARG A 152 -8.64 2.01 -2.05
N CYS A 153 -7.81 1.36 -2.86
CA CYS A 153 -7.54 -0.06 -2.74
C CYS A 153 -6.38 -0.38 -1.81
N TRP A 154 -5.25 0.29 -1.99
CA TRP A 154 -4.07 0.07 -1.17
C TRP A 154 -4.31 0.41 0.30
N HIS A 155 -5.04 1.49 0.60
CA HIS A 155 -5.38 1.84 1.98
C HIS A 155 -6.23 0.76 2.67
N SER A 156 -7.02 -0.02 1.92
CA SER A 156 -7.77 -1.13 2.51
C SER A 156 -6.87 -2.24 3.10
N ALA A 157 -5.62 -2.38 2.61
CA ALA A 157 -4.61 -3.25 3.20
C ALA A 157 -3.82 -2.55 4.30
N VAL A 158 -3.42 -1.29 4.07
CA VAL A 158 -2.64 -0.48 5.04
C VAL A 158 -3.41 -0.27 6.33
N ASP A 159 -4.71 0.03 6.28
CA ASP A 159 -5.56 0.20 7.47
C ASP A 159 -5.56 -1.05 8.36
N ILE A 160 -5.59 -2.24 7.75
CA ILE A 160 -5.57 -3.52 8.47
C ILE A 160 -4.20 -3.76 9.11
N ILE A 161 -3.11 -3.49 8.37
CA ILE A 161 -1.73 -3.66 8.87
C ILE A 161 -1.48 -2.71 10.06
N THR A 162 -1.83 -1.44 9.87
CA THR A 162 -1.54 -0.37 10.83
C THR A 162 -2.41 -0.40 12.06
N ALA A 163 -3.57 -1.09 12.04
CA ALA A 163 -4.40 -1.30 13.23
C ALA A 163 -3.68 -2.04 14.37
N ALA A 164 -2.60 -2.77 14.07
CA ALA A 164 -1.76 -3.45 15.07
C ALA A 164 -0.58 -2.59 15.58
N LEU A 165 -0.38 -1.39 15.03
CA LEU A 165 0.81 -0.56 15.24
C LEU A 165 0.51 0.64 16.15
N PRO A 166 1.54 1.16 16.86
CA PRO A 166 1.45 2.40 17.62
C PRO A 166 1.43 3.66 16.72
#